data_AF-A0A8J7XMD7-F1
#
_entry.id   AF-A0A8J7XMD7-F1
#
_cell.length_a   1.000
_cell.length_b   1.000
_cell.length_c   1.000
_cell.angle_alpha   90.00
_cell.angle_beta   90.00
_cell.angle_gamma   90.00
#
_symmetry.space_group_name_H-M   'P 1'
#
loop_
_entity.id
_entity.type
_entity.pdbx_description
1 polymer ?
#
loop_
_entity_poly.entity_id
_entity_poly.type
_entity_poly.pdbx_seq_one_letter_code
_entity_poly.pdbx_strand_id
1 'polypeptide(L)'
;LSKTPPVLITTFETVEPGTEGGITVLGEVAELGIAGVIGLLAWVLGMQSGSFSGINLFLAIAAAGFIGANIDSVLGATCETHLSWWGNNQTNLWATVSGCLSSVAIYFLMS
;
A
#
# COMPACT_ATOMS: atom_id res chain seq x y z
N LEU A 1 -14.28 -7.70 -11.70
CA LEU A 1 -13.04 -8.47 -11.78
C LEU A 1 -12.17 -7.93 -12.90
N SER A 2 -10.87 -7.73 -12.66
CA SER A 2 -9.89 -7.46 -13.72
C SER A 2 -9.97 -8.55 -14.80
N LYS A 3 -9.90 -8.17 -16.08
CA LYS A 3 -9.80 -9.13 -17.19
C LYS A 3 -8.40 -9.74 -17.32
N THR A 4 -7.41 -9.09 -16.72
CA THR A 4 -6.01 -9.54 -16.69
C THR A 4 -5.82 -10.45 -15.48
N PRO A 5 -5.22 -11.64 -15.66
CA PRO A 5 -4.97 -12.54 -14.55
C PRO A 5 -3.96 -11.90 -13.58
N PRO A 6 -4.13 -12.08 -12.26
CA PRO A 6 -3.19 -11.55 -11.27
C PRO A 6 -1.84 -12.24 -11.34
N VAL A 7 -0.82 -11.55 -10.83
CA VAL A 7 0.54 -12.08 -10.67
C VAL A 7 0.97 -11.96 -9.22
N LEU A 8 1.77 -12.89 -8.71
CA LEU A 8 2.37 -12.75 -7.39
C LEU A 8 3.32 -11.56 -7.36
N ILE A 9 3.23 -10.72 -6.32
CA ILE A 9 4.13 -9.57 -6.16
C ILE A 9 5.60 -9.97 -5.98
N THR A 10 5.86 -11.18 -5.51
CA THR A 10 7.22 -11.68 -5.23
C THR A 10 7.89 -12.32 -6.44
N THR A 11 7.16 -13.14 -7.21
CA THR A 11 7.71 -13.92 -8.34
C THR A 11 7.26 -13.43 -9.70
N PHE A 12 6.23 -12.58 -9.77
CA PHE A 12 5.55 -12.17 -10.99
C PHE A 12 4.95 -13.32 -11.81
N GLU A 13 4.77 -14.49 -11.20
CA GLU A 13 4.09 -15.63 -11.82
C GLU A 13 2.58 -15.43 -11.79
N THR A 14 1.90 -15.87 -12.85
CA THR A 14 0.44 -15.77 -12.96
C THR A 14 -0.24 -16.73 -11.98
N VAL A 15 -1.23 -16.22 -11.24
CA VAL A 15 -1.97 -16.98 -10.23
C VAL A 15 -3.48 -16.85 -10.41
N GLU A 16 -4.24 -17.67 -9.68
CA GLU A 16 -5.70 -17.62 -9.72
C GLU A 16 -6.23 -16.34 -9.02
N PRO A 17 -7.33 -15.75 -9.50
CA PRO A 17 -7.99 -14.65 -8.80
C PRO A 17 -8.33 -15.01 -7.36
N GLY A 18 -7.93 -14.15 -6.42
CA GLY A 18 -8.11 -14.37 -4.98
C GLY A 18 -6.92 -15.07 -4.29
N THR A 19 -5.81 -15.29 -5.00
CA THR A 19 -4.56 -15.73 -4.38
C THR A 19 -3.97 -14.62 -3.50
N GLU A 20 -3.58 -14.96 -2.27
CA GLU A 20 -2.92 -14.04 -1.34
C GLU A 20 -1.63 -13.47 -1.94
N GLY A 21 -1.49 -12.13 -1.88
CA GLY A 21 -0.37 -11.42 -2.51
C GLY A 21 -0.37 -11.37 -4.04
N GLY A 22 -1.48 -11.76 -4.68
CA GLY A 22 -1.71 -11.57 -6.10
C GLY A 22 -2.13 -10.14 -6.43
N ILE A 23 -1.32 -9.45 -7.25
CA ILE A 23 -1.57 -8.08 -7.69
C ILE A 23 -2.03 -8.02 -9.15
N THR A 24 -2.75 -6.96 -9.50
CA THR A 24 -3.14 -6.66 -10.89
C THR A 24 -2.80 -5.21 -11.21
N VAL A 25 -2.45 -4.91 -12.47
CA VAL A 25 -2.19 -3.53 -12.90
C VAL A 25 -3.39 -2.62 -12.61
N LEU A 26 -4.63 -3.11 -12.79
CA LEU A 26 -5.83 -2.36 -12.46
C LEU A 26 -5.95 -2.10 -10.95
N GLY A 27 -5.60 -3.08 -10.12
CA GLY A 27 -5.57 -2.97 -8.66
C GLY A 27 -4.56 -1.92 -8.21
N GLU A 28 -3.31 -2.02 -8.65
CA GLU A 28 -2.23 -1.07 -8.30
C GLU A 28 -2.59 0.38 -8.70
N VAL A 29 -3.17 0.56 -9.90
CA VAL A 29 -3.64 1.89 -10.33
C VAL A 29 -4.81 2.38 -9.47
N ALA A 30 -5.73 1.49 -9.08
CA ALA A 30 -6.82 1.84 -8.17
C ALA A 30 -6.29 2.21 -6.78
N GLU A 31 -5.30 1.50 -6.26
CA GLU A 31 -4.63 1.80 -4.98
C GLU A 31 -3.95 3.15 -5.00
N LEU A 32 -3.18 3.46 -6.06
CA LEU A 32 -2.60 4.80 -6.26
C LEU A 32 -3.69 5.88 -6.32
N GLY A 33 -4.80 5.61 -7.02
CA GLY A 33 -5.94 6.52 -7.10
C GLY A 33 -6.56 6.78 -5.72
N ILE A 34 -6.79 5.73 -4.93
CA ILE A 34 -7.31 5.83 -3.56
C ILE A 34 -6.34 6.60 -2.66
N ALA A 35 -5.04 6.28 -2.72
CA ALA A 35 -4.02 6.97 -1.93
C ALA A 35 -3.94 8.47 -2.30
N GLY A 36 -4.10 8.81 -3.58
CA GLY A 36 -4.24 10.19 -4.04
C GLY A 36 -5.49 10.89 -3.50
N VAL A 37 -6.64 10.21 -3.49
CA VAL A 37 -7.88 10.76 -2.89
C VAL A 37 -7.68 11.02 -1.40
N ILE A 38 -7.01 10.12 -0.67
CA ILE A 38 -6.68 10.32 0.76
C ILE A 38 -5.76 11.53 0.94
N GLY A 39 -4.74 11.68 0.08
CA GLY A 39 -3.85 12.85 0.11
C GLY A 39 -4.58 14.17 -0.16
N LEU A 40 -5.51 14.16 -1.11
CA LEU A 40 -6.37 15.32 -1.41
C LEU A 40 -7.26 15.67 -0.21
N LEU A 41 -7.88 14.68 0.42
CA LEU A 41 -8.71 14.89 1.60
C LEU A 41 -7.90 15.47 2.76
N ALA A 42 -6.69 14.95 3.02
CA ALA A 42 -5.81 15.48 4.05
C ALA A 42 -5.48 16.96 3.81
N TRP A 43 -5.24 17.34 2.55
CA TRP A 43 -5.01 18.73 2.17
C TRP A 43 -6.24 19.62 2.40
N VAL A 44 -7.44 19.18 1.95
CA VAL A 44 -8.70 19.92 2.13
C VAL A 44 -9.06 20.09 3.61
N LEU A 45 -8.76 19.08 4.44
CA LEU A 45 -8.97 19.13 5.89
C LEU A 45 -7.92 19.97 6.64
N GLY A 46 -6.94 20.53 5.93
CA GLY A 46 -5.93 21.39 6.52
C GLY A 46 -4.89 20.64 7.35
N MET A 47 -4.66 19.35 7.09
CA MET A 47 -3.65 18.51 7.77
C MET A 47 -2.23 18.82 7.28
N GLN A 48 -1.89 20.10 7.20
CA GLN A 48 -0.60 20.59 6.72
C GLN A 48 0.29 21.03 7.88
N SER A 49 1.60 20.77 7.77
CA SER A 49 2.59 21.15 8.78
C SER A 49 3.93 21.48 8.12
N GLY A 50 4.41 22.72 8.28
CA GLY A 50 5.72 23.14 7.73
C GLY A 50 5.87 22.87 6.23
N SER A 51 6.96 22.19 5.85
CA SER A 51 7.25 21.75 4.46
C SER A 51 6.25 20.71 3.93
N PHE A 52 5.45 20.09 4.81
CA PHE A 52 4.40 19.13 4.50
C PHE A 52 3.09 19.85 4.15
N SER A 53 3.07 20.51 2.99
CA SER A 53 1.90 21.22 2.48
C SER A 53 1.73 21.04 0.98
N GLY A 54 0.51 21.29 0.49
CA GLY A 54 0.18 21.21 -0.94
C GLY A 54 0.58 19.89 -1.59
N ILE A 55 1.40 19.98 -2.64
CA ILE A 55 1.85 18.81 -3.42
C ILE A 55 2.73 17.84 -2.61
N ASN A 56 3.51 18.34 -1.64
CA ASN A 56 4.37 17.49 -0.82
C ASN A 56 3.54 16.56 0.08
N LEU A 57 2.49 17.10 0.70
CA LEU A 57 1.54 16.33 1.51
C LEU A 57 0.86 15.24 0.66
N PHE A 58 0.39 15.62 -0.54
CA PHE A 58 -0.23 14.68 -1.47
C PHE A 58 0.72 13.55 -1.87
N LEU A 59 1.93 13.88 -2.32
CA LEU A 59 2.92 12.89 -2.74
C LEU A 59 3.34 11.98 -1.61
N ALA A 60 3.51 12.52 -0.40
CA ALA A 60 3.87 11.74 0.76
C ALA A 60 2.80 10.71 1.13
N ILE A 61 1.53 11.12 1.17
CA ILE A 61 0.40 10.23 1.49
C ILE A 61 0.21 9.19 0.39
N ALA A 62 0.27 9.61 -0.88
CA ALA A 62 0.15 8.70 -2.01
C ALA A 62 1.25 7.62 -1.97
N ALA A 63 2.51 8.03 -1.75
CA ALA A 63 3.63 7.11 -1.65
C ALA A 63 3.52 6.19 -0.44
N ALA A 64 3.21 6.72 0.76
CA ALA A 64 3.08 5.93 1.97
C ALA A 64 1.94 4.90 1.87
N GLY A 65 0.78 5.31 1.34
CA GLY A 65 -0.37 4.42 1.12
C GLY A 65 -0.06 3.31 0.12
N PHE A 66 0.59 3.65 -0.99
CA PHE A 66 0.99 2.67 -2.01
C PHE A 66 2.02 1.67 -1.49
N ILE A 67 3.03 2.14 -0.75
CA ILE A 67 4.01 1.27 -0.10
C ILE A 67 3.32 0.34 0.90
N GLY A 68 2.41 0.84 1.72
CA GLY A 68 1.65 0.03 2.68
C GLY A 68 0.86 -1.09 2.00
N ALA A 69 0.14 -0.80 0.91
CA ALA A 69 -0.63 -1.78 0.15
C ALA A 69 0.27 -2.85 -0.52
N ASN A 70 1.42 -2.44 -1.07
CA ASN A 70 2.39 -3.36 -1.64
C ASN A 70 3.02 -4.26 -0.55
N ILE A 71 3.28 -3.74 0.66
CA ILE A 71 3.78 -4.55 1.78
C ILE A 71 2.74 -5.57 2.22
N ASP A 72 1.45 -5.22 2.26
CA ASP A 72 0.36 -6.17 2.52
C ASP A 72 0.40 -7.33 1.53
N SER A 73 0.51 -7.02 0.23
CA SER A 73 0.64 -8.02 -0.82
C SER A 73 1.89 -8.89 -0.67
N VAL A 74 3.04 -8.31 -0.29
CA VAL A 74 4.29 -9.07 -0.05
C VAL A 74 4.12 -10.02 1.14
N LEU A 75 3.49 -9.56 2.22
CA LEU A 75 3.24 -10.38 3.41
C LEU A 75 2.23 -11.50 3.11
N GLY A 76 1.21 -11.26 2.29
CA GLY A 76 0.30 -12.30 1.80
C GLY A 76 1.04 -13.36 0.96
N ALA A 77 1.85 -12.92 0.00
CA ALA A 77 2.63 -13.80 -0.89
C ALA A 77 3.71 -14.61 -0.15
N THR A 78 4.19 -14.12 1.01
CA THR A 78 5.26 -14.78 1.77
C THR A 78 4.74 -15.46 3.03
N CYS A 79 4.22 -14.69 3.98
CA CYS A 79 3.83 -15.18 5.28
C CYS A 79 2.54 -16.02 5.23
N GLU A 80 1.44 -15.51 4.68
CA GLU A 80 0.17 -16.27 4.61
C GLU A 80 0.31 -17.54 3.77
N THR A 81 1.12 -17.47 2.71
CA THR A 81 1.36 -18.60 1.82
C THR A 81 2.21 -19.70 2.48
N HIS A 82 3.19 -19.35 3.33
CA HIS A 82 4.16 -20.32 3.86
C HIS A 82 3.99 -20.67 5.34
N LEU A 83 3.28 -19.87 6.13
CA LEU A 83 3.15 -20.05 7.58
C LEU A 83 1.70 -20.36 7.96
N SER A 84 1.42 -21.60 8.37
CA SER A 84 0.07 -22.06 8.72
C SER A 84 -0.56 -21.36 9.93
N TRP A 85 0.22 -20.67 10.76
CA TRP A 85 -0.25 -19.89 11.90
C TRP A 85 -0.42 -18.39 11.59
N TRP A 86 -0.01 -17.97 10.40
CA TRP A 86 -0.13 -16.60 9.93
C TRP A 86 -1.39 -16.47 9.09
N GLY A 87 -2.18 -15.43 9.35
CA GLY A 87 -3.36 -15.12 8.55
C GLY A 87 -3.53 -13.62 8.37
N ASN A 88 -4.64 -13.27 7.73
CA ASN A 88 -4.95 -11.88 7.36
C ASN A 88 -4.83 -10.87 8.51
N ASN A 89 -5.24 -11.22 9.74
CA ASN A 89 -5.13 -10.27 10.86
C ASN A 89 -3.68 -9.89 11.20
N GLN A 90 -2.74 -10.84 11.09
CA GLN A 90 -1.32 -10.60 11.28
C GLN A 90 -0.76 -9.78 10.12
N THR A 91 -1.09 -10.15 8.88
CA THR A 91 -0.68 -9.43 7.67
C THR A 91 -1.12 -7.97 7.73
N ASN A 92 -2.41 -7.71 7.98
CA ASN A 92 -2.97 -6.37 8.03
C ASN A 92 -2.34 -5.53 9.15
N LEU A 93 -2.11 -6.14 10.33
CA LEU A 93 -1.40 -5.46 11.42
C LEU A 93 0.02 -5.04 10.99
N TRP A 94 0.79 -5.95 10.40
CA TRP A 94 2.17 -5.69 9.99
C TRP A 94 2.26 -4.77 8.77
N ALA A 95 1.33 -4.86 7.84
CA ALA A 95 1.20 -3.94 6.71
C ALA A 95 0.89 -2.53 7.20
N THR A 96 -0.04 -2.37 8.15
CA THR A 96 -0.37 -1.08 8.76
C THR A 96 0.81 -0.48 9.51
N VAL A 97 1.52 -1.29 10.32
CA VAL A 97 2.73 -0.85 11.04
C VAL A 97 3.81 -0.41 10.05
N SER A 98 4.04 -1.19 8.99
CA SER A 98 5.01 -0.87 7.96
C SER A 98 4.63 0.40 7.18
N GLY A 99 3.35 0.59 6.87
CA GLY A 99 2.83 1.79 6.25
C GLY A 99 3.02 3.03 7.13
N CYS A 100 2.77 2.90 8.44
CA CYS A 100 3.02 3.96 9.42
C CYS A 100 4.51 4.33 9.49
N LEU A 101 5.40 3.34 9.58
CA LEU A 101 6.85 3.56 9.59
C LEU A 101 7.33 4.22 8.29
N SER A 102 6.81 3.77 7.15
CA SER A 102 7.12 4.37 5.84
C SER A 102 6.65 5.82 5.77
N SER A 103 5.44 6.12 6.27
CA SER A 103 4.92 7.49 6.35
C SER A 103 5.79 8.38 7.24
N VAL A 104 6.26 7.88 8.38
CA VAL A 104 7.16 8.62 9.28
C VAL A 104 8.52 8.87 8.61
N ALA A 105 9.08 7.87 7.93
CA ALA A 105 10.33 8.01 7.20
C ALA A 105 10.21 9.05 6.08
N ILE A 106 9.12 9.01 5.30
CA ILE A 106 8.82 10.00 4.27
C ILE A 106 8.65 11.40 4.89
N TYR A 107 7.98 11.49 6.04
CA TYR A 107 7.86 12.75 6.76
C TYR A 107 9.21 13.39 7.06
N PHE A 108 10.12 12.62 7.67
CA PHE A 108 11.47 13.10 7.98
C PHE A 108 12.34 13.39 6.75
N LEU A 109 12.10 12.69 5.63
CA LEU A 109 12.86 12.92 4.39
C LEU A 109 12.47 14.24 3.71
N MET A 110 11.22 14.67 3.85
CA MET A 110 10.69 15.86 3.17
C MET A 110 10.50 17.07 4.11
N SER A 111 10.72 16.91 5.42
CA SER A 111 10.72 17.98 6.44
C SER A 111 12.02 18.78 6.42
#